data_AF-A0A2V9HYI8-F1
#
_entry.id   AF-A0A2V9HYI8-F1
#
_cell.length_a   1.000
_cell.length_b   1.000
_cell.length_c   1.000
_cell.angle_alpha   90.00
_cell.angle_beta   90.00
_cell.angle_gamma   90.00
#
_symmetry.space_group_name_H-M   'P 1'
#
loop_
_entity.id
_entity.type
_entity.pdbx_description
1 polymer ?
#
loop_
_entity_poly.entity_id
_entity_poly.type
_entity_poly.pdbx_seq_one_letter_code
_entity_poly.pdbx_strand_id
1 'polypeptide(L)'
;MLHRQLLLIGLSLLILTPVQAADLSGFVHWRDADLKAFTKKLAPKMNPQKLASEQLGKHGNHSFMVAYREANGEAELHETLLKVGSSRSRR
;
A
#
# COMPACT_ATOMS: atom_id res chain seq x y z
N MET A 1 17.79 49.79 -7.05
CA MET A 1 16.65 49.04 -7.63
C MET A 1 16.96 47.56 -7.90
N LEU A 2 18.16 47.21 -8.37
CA LEU A 2 18.60 45.84 -8.64
C LEU A 2 18.49 44.87 -7.44
N HIS A 3 18.79 45.35 -6.22
CA HIS A 3 18.76 44.53 -5.00
C HIS A 3 17.34 44.13 -4.59
N ARG A 4 16.33 44.96 -4.92
CA ARG A 4 14.92 44.69 -4.64
C ARG A 4 14.36 43.61 -5.58
N GLN A 5 14.83 43.58 -6.83
CA GLN A 5 14.47 42.52 -7.80
C GLN A 5 15.12 41.18 -7.46
N LEU A 6 16.39 41.17 -7.05
CA LEU A 6 17.08 39.95 -6.60
C LEU A 6 16.42 39.35 -5.33
N LEU A 7 15.98 40.21 -4.41
CA LEU A 7 15.27 39.78 -3.20
C LEU A 7 13.89 39.19 -3.49
N LEU A 8 13.16 39.74 -4.48
CA LEU A 8 11.87 39.22 -4.92
C LEU A 8 12.01 37.88 -5.66
N ILE A 9 13.02 37.72 -6.53
CA ILE A 9 13.28 36.45 -7.23
C ILE A 9 13.72 35.35 -6.24
N GLY A 10 14.58 35.68 -5.26
CA GLY A 10 14.96 34.75 -4.21
C GLY A 10 13.76 34.31 -3.34
N LEU A 11 12.84 35.22 -3.06
CA LEU A 11 11.60 34.90 -2.32
C LEU A 11 10.65 34.02 -3.15
N SER A 12 10.54 34.25 -4.46
CA SER A 12 9.73 33.40 -5.35
C SER A 12 10.27 31.98 -5.50
N LEU A 13 11.61 31.82 -5.48
CA LEU A 13 12.25 30.51 -5.61
C LEU A 13 12.08 29.64 -4.36
N LEU A 14 11.92 30.27 -3.18
CA LEU A 14 11.70 29.57 -1.91
C LEU A 14 10.31 28.91 -1.82
N ILE A 15 9.29 29.51 -2.45
CA ILE A 15 7.89 29.04 -2.43
C ILE A 15 7.69 27.81 -3.34
N LEU A 16 8.59 27.61 -4.32
CA LEU A 16 8.49 26.49 -5.26
C LEU A 16 9.04 25.17 -4.70
N THR A 17 9.54 25.17 -3.47
CA THR A 17 10.01 23.93 -2.83
C THR A 17 8.79 23.12 -2.41
N PRO A 18 8.63 21.88 -2.92
CA PRO A 18 7.53 21.03 -2.47
C PRO A 18 7.74 20.79 -0.97
N VAL A 19 6.79 21.25 -0.16
CA VAL A 19 6.71 20.87 1.25
C VAL A 19 6.60 19.35 1.27
N GLN A 20 7.71 18.68 1.55
CA GLN A 20 7.69 17.28 1.90
C GLN A 20 6.98 17.22 3.24
N ALA A 21 5.71 16.80 3.21
CA ALA A 21 4.99 16.47 4.44
C ALA A 21 5.86 15.47 5.21
N ALA A 22 6.27 15.84 6.41
CA ALA A 22 6.92 14.91 7.31
C ALA A 22 5.96 13.72 7.50
N ASP A 23 6.50 12.50 7.44
CA ASP A 23 5.70 11.29 7.65
C ASP A 23 5.01 11.40 9.01
N LEU A 24 3.69 11.58 8.97
CA LEU A 24 2.87 11.62 10.16
C LEU A 24 2.92 10.23 10.78
N SER A 25 3.38 10.13 12.03
CA SER A 25 3.47 8.85 12.73
C SER A 25 2.11 8.15 12.71
N GLY A 26 2.09 6.90 12.24
CA GLY A 26 0.88 6.09 12.13
C GLY A 26 0.03 6.33 10.88
N PHE A 27 0.40 7.27 10.00
CA PHE A 27 -0.27 7.51 8.73
C PHE A 27 0.67 7.17 7.56
N VAL A 28 0.15 6.40 6.61
CA VAL A 28 0.86 6.05 5.38
C VAL A 28 -0.04 6.39 4.20
N HIS A 29 0.53 7.06 3.20
CA HIS A 29 -0.15 7.39 1.96
C HIS A 29 0.67 6.89 0.77
N TRP A 30 0.10 5.95 0.01
CA TRP A 30 0.68 5.47 -1.25
C TRP A 30 0.16 6.32 -2.40
N ARG A 31 1.07 7.02 -3.08
CA ARG A 31 0.77 7.83 -4.25
C ARG A 31 0.78 6.98 -5.52
N ASP A 32 0.34 7.56 -6.63
CA ASP A 32 0.38 6.93 -7.96
C ASP A 32 1.78 6.40 -8.34
N ALA A 33 2.83 7.13 -7.94
CA ALA A 33 4.21 6.71 -8.18
C ALA A 33 4.56 5.43 -7.42
N ASP A 34 4.07 5.28 -6.17
CA ASP A 34 4.30 4.11 -5.34
C ASP A 34 3.56 2.89 -5.93
N LEU A 35 2.31 3.08 -6.39
CA LEU A 35 1.55 2.03 -7.09
C LEU A 35 2.28 1.53 -8.34
N LYS A 36 2.81 2.45 -9.17
CA LYS A 36 3.60 2.08 -10.36
C LYS A 36 4.91 1.38 -9.98
N ALA A 37 5.53 1.78 -8.87
CA ALA A 37 6.74 1.14 -8.36
C ALA A 37 6.45 -0.30 -7.89
N PHE A 38 5.32 -0.54 -7.21
CA PHE A 38 4.89 -1.89 -6.82
C PHE A 38 4.72 -2.80 -8.04
N THR A 39 4.08 -2.32 -9.11
CA THR A 39 3.96 -3.09 -10.37
C THR A 39 5.34 -3.52 -10.88
N LYS A 40 6.29 -2.59 -11.02
CA LYS A 40 7.65 -2.90 -11.49
C LYS A 40 8.39 -3.88 -10.57
N LYS A 41 8.19 -3.74 -9.25
CA LYS A 41 8.83 -4.58 -8.24
C LYS A 41 8.26 -6.00 -8.19
N LEU A 42 6.96 -6.15 -8.39
CA LEU A 42 6.25 -7.41 -8.26
C LEU A 42 6.16 -8.20 -9.57
N ALA A 43 6.16 -7.55 -10.72
CA ALA A 43 6.16 -8.21 -12.03
C ALA A 43 7.20 -9.34 -12.18
N PRO A 44 8.48 -9.17 -11.80
CA PRO A 44 9.47 -10.25 -11.92
C PRO A 44 9.32 -11.36 -10.87
N LYS A 45 8.42 -11.21 -9.89
CA LYS A 45 8.19 -12.16 -8.79
C LYS A 45 6.94 -13.00 -9.01
N MET A 46 6.43 -13.05 -10.24
CA MET A 46 5.21 -13.74 -10.59
C MET A 46 5.29 -15.23 -10.24
N ASN A 47 4.32 -15.73 -9.48
CA ASN A 47 4.22 -17.15 -9.18
C ASN A 47 3.46 -17.91 -10.30
N PRO A 48 3.44 -19.26 -10.26
CA PRO A 48 2.71 -20.07 -11.25
C PRO A 48 1.21 -19.74 -11.35
N GLN A 49 0.59 -19.26 -10.27
CA GLN A 49 -0.81 -18.82 -10.20
C GLN A 49 -1.02 -17.40 -10.72
N LYS A 50 -0.02 -16.80 -11.40
CA LYS A 50 -0.10 -15.44 -11.95
C LYS A 50 -0.44 -14.38 -10.88
N LEU A 51 0.13 -14.56 -9.70
CA LEU A 51 0.08 -13.63 -8.57
C LEU A 51 1.49 -13.34 -8.02
N ALA A 52 1.75 -12.09 -7.67
CA ALA A 52 2.84 -11.68 -6.81
C ALA A 52 2.28 -10.72 -5.74
N SER A 53 2.72 -10.82 -4.49
CA SER A 53 2.24 -9.93 -3.43
C SER A 53 3.33 -9.60 -2.42
N GLU A 54 3.13 -8.50 -1.70
CA GLU A 54 3.98 -8.15 -0.56
C GLU A 54 3.22 -7.40 0.53
N GLN A 55 3.68 -7.58 1.77
CA GLN A 55 3.18 -6.86 2.93
C GLN A 55 3.69 -5.42 2.91
N LEU A 56 2.80 -4.44 3.00
CA LEU A 56 3.13 -3.01 3.02
C LEU A 56 3.37 -2.48 4.43
N GLY A 57 2.81 -3.13 5.45
CA GLY A 57 2.96 -2.75 6.84
C GLY A 57 1.95 -3.40 7.77
N LYS A 58 2.09 -3.08 9.07
CA LYS A 58 1.14 -3.44 10.14
C LYS A 58 0.82 -2.18 10.95
N HIS A 59 -0.46 -1.98 11.24
CA HIS A 59 -0.95 -0.91 12.11
C HIS A 59 -1.82 -1.52 13.21
N GLY A 60 -1.23 -1.75 14.38
CA GLY A 60 -1.87 -2.52 15.46
C GLY A 60 -2.26 -3.92 14.98
N ASN A 61 -3.55 -4.24 15.07
CA ASN A 61 -4.12 -5.51 14.63
C ASN A 61 -4.48 -5.55 13.12
N HIS A 62 -4.15 -4.50 12.37
CA HIS A 62 -4.41 -4.42 10.94
C HIS A 62 -3.12 -4.64 10.14
N SER A 63 -3.27 -5.25 8.98
CA SER A 63 -2.17 -5.55 8.07
C SER A 63 -2.57 -5.16 6.67
N PHE A 64 -1.66 -4.51 5.93
CA PHE A 64 -1.89 -4.06 4.58
C PHE A 64 -0.99 -4.81 3.61
N MET A 65 -1.54 -5.20 2.47
CA MET A 65 -0.85 -5.96 1.42
C MET A 65 -1.20 -5.38 0.06
N VAL A 66 -0.25 -5.42 -0.87
CA VAL A 66 -0.49 -5.17 -2.30
C VAL A 66 -0.27 -6.46 -3.08
N ALA A 67 -1.12 -6.69 -4.08
CA ALA A 67 -1.04 -7.82 -4.98
C ALA A 67 -1.01 -7.34 -6.44
N TYR A 68 -0.07 -7.86 -7.21
CA TYR A 68 -0.03 -7.78 -8.66
C TYR A 68 -0.54 -9.10 -9.24
N ARG A 69 -1.62 -9.05 -10.03
CA ARG A 69 -2.27 -10.24 -10.62
C ARG A 69 -2.40 -10.08 -12.13
N GLU A 70 -2.12 -11.16 -12.84
CA GLU A 70 -2.33 -11.28 -14.29
C GLU A 70 -3.35 -12.36 -14.66
N ALA A 71 -3.89 -13.08 -13.67
CA ALA A 71 -4.99 -14.02 -13.85
C ALA A 71 -6.09 -13.83 -12.81
N ASN A 72 -7.21 -14.51 -13.06
CA ASN A 72 -8.31 -14.61 -12.12
C ASN A 72 -7.97 -15.57 -10.98
N GLY A 73 -8.71 -15.47 -9.88
CA GLY A 73 -8.62 -16.46 -8.80
C GLY A 73 -9.18 -17.81 -9.25
N GLU A 74 -8.58 -18.89 -8.74
CA GLU A 74 -9.14 -20.24 -8.89
C GLU A 74 -10.47 -20.34 -8.13
N ALA A 75 -11.36 -21.21 -8.59
CA ALA A 75 -12.59 -21.49 -7.87
C ALA A 75 -12.29 -22.22 -6.55
N GLU A 76 -12.70 -21.64 -5.42
CA GLU A 76 -12.65 -22.32 -4.12
C GLU A 76 -13.89 -23.21 -3.95
N LEU A 77 -13.70 -24.51 -3.68
CA LEU A 77 -14.77 -25.44 -3.35
C LEU A 77 -14.80 -25.68 -1.84
N HIS A 78 -15.91 -25.32 -1.19
CA HIS A 78 -16.16 -25.64 0.22
C HIS A 78 -17.07 -26.86 0.31
N GLU A 79 -16.49 -28.07 0.35
CA GLU A 79 -17.25 -29.34 0.41
C GLU A 79 -18.00 -29.56 1.73
N THR A 80 -17.67 -28.82 2.79
CA THR A 80 -18.33 -28.97 4.10
C THR A 80 -18.44 -27.63 4.82
N LEU A 81 -19.65 -27.04 4.82
CA LEU A 81 -19.93 -25.78 5.52
C LEU A 81 -20.51 -25.96 6.94
N LEU A 82 -20.72 -27.20 7.40
CA LEU A 82 -21.39 -27.48 8.67
C LEU A 82 -20.46 -28.18 9.66
N LYS A 83 -19.87 -27.42 10.58
CA LYS A 83 -19.39 -27.96 11.85
C LYS A 83 -20.51 -27.80 12.90
N VAL A 84 -21.40 -28.78 13.00
CA VAL A 84 -22.32 -28.89 14.14
C VAL A 84 -21.51 -29.35 15.34
N GLY A 85 -21.10 -28.40 16.19
CA GLY A 85 -20.52 -28.68 17.49
C GLY A 85 -21.62 -28.78 18.55
N SER A 86 -22.08 -29.98 18.88
CA SER A 86 -22.93 -30.16 20.07
C SER A 86 -22.06 -30.23 21.32
N SER A 87 -22.02 -29.15 22.11
CA SER A 87 -21.45 -29.16 23.46
C SER A 87 -22.48 -29.78 24.42
N ARG A 88 -22.35 -31.07 24.71
CA ARG A 88 -23.02 -31.64 25.89
C ARG A 88 -22.19 -31.30 27.12
N SER A 89 -22.70 -30.33 27.89
CA SER A 89 -22.34 -30.14 29.30
C SER A 89 -22.53 -31.47 30.02
N ARG A 90 -21.42 -32.09 30.45
CA ARG A 90 -21.49 -33.15 31.46
C ARG A 90 -21.66 -32.43 32.79
N ARG A 91 -22.87 -32.54 33.34
CA ARG A 91 -23.13 -32.32 34.76
C ARG A 91 -22.28 -33.26 35.61
#